data_AF-A0A6A4S9Q3-F1
#
_entry.id   AF-A0A6A4S9Q3-F1
#
_cell.length_a   1.000
_cell.length_b   1.000
_cell.length_c   1.000
_cell.angle_alpha   90.00
_cell.angle_beta   90.00
_cell.angle_gamma   90.00
#
_symmetry.space_group_name_H-M   'P 1'
#
loop_
_entity.id
_entity.type
_entity.pdbx_description
1 polymer ?
#
loop_
_entity_poly.entity_id
_entity_poly.type
_entity_poly.pdbx_seq_one_letter_code
_entity_poly.pdbx_strand_id
1 'polypeptide(L)'
;MPGEEKGAERLMDDHLKSIGLHRKKIAKDGSCLFRAVAEQVLQSQSLHTKVRAKCVEFLKCNRESYEAFIEGDFEDYLWKLQDPQQWVGEVEINALAVMYKRDFLIFQEPGKPPVNITDNNFKDKVRLCFLNGNHYDSVYPISHIKNAALCQSILYELLYDGVFNVDRGSLGPCQRTGRASDFLSDDNMAACASSDESDQDAAEPLR
;
A
#
# COMPACT_ATOMS: atom_id res chain seq x y z
N MET A 1 -0.12 4.87 23.33
CA MET A 1 -0.38 3.55 23.96
C MET A 1 -0.86 2.60 22.87
N PRO A 2 -0.26 1.40 22.68
CA PRO A 2 -0.58 0.51 21.55
C PRO A 2 -2.05 0.05 21.45
N GLY A 3 -2.81 0.12 22.54
CA GLY A 3 -4.23 -0.26 22.57
C GLY A 3 -5.18 0.78 21.95
N GLU A 4 -4.83 2.07 21.99
CA GLU A 4 -5.65 3.16 21.44
C GLU A 4 -5.56 3.21 19.92
N GLU A 5 -4.37 2.99 19.35
CA GLU A 5 -4.14 2.90 17.90
C GLU A 5 -4.96 1.77 17.27
N LYS A 6 -4.98 0.59 17.89
CA LYS A 6 -5.81 -0.54 17.44
C LYS A 6 -7.30 -0.21 17.47
N GLY A 7 -7.74 0.60 18.43
CA GLY A 7 -9.12 1.08 18.50
C GLY A 7 -9.47 2.01 17.33
N ALA A 8 -8.59 2.99 17.05
CA ALA A 8 -8.78 3.93 15.96
C ALA A 8 -8.78 3.24 14.58
N GLU A 9 -7.84 2.32 14.34
CA GLU A 9 -7.79 1.53 13.11
C GLU A 9 -9.09 0.74 12.88
N ARG A 10 -9.61 0.09 13.94
CA ARG A 10 -10.86 -0.67 13.85
C ARG A 10 -12.06 0.22 13.53
N LEU A 11 -12.19 1.38 14.18
CA LEU A 11 -13.27 2.33 13.89
C LEU A 11 -13.21 2.81 12.44
N MET A 12 -12.00 3.00 11.91
CA MET A 12 -11.80 3.38 10.52
C MET A 12 -12.21 2.26 9.56
N ASP A 13 -11.83 1.02 9.86
CA ASP A 13 -12.20 -0.15 9.05
C ASP A 13 -13.72 -0.38 9.04
N ASP A 14 -14.38 -0.26 10.20
CA ASP A 14 -15.83 -0.36 10.33
C ASP A 14 -16.53 0.74 9.53
N HIS A 15 -16.01 1.98 9.59
CA HIS A 15 -16.54 3.09 8.81
C HIS A 15 -16.40 2.84 7.30
N LEU A 16 -15.19 2.53 6.81
CA LEU A 16 -14.94 2.26 5.39
C LEU A 16 -15.83 1.12 4.88
N LYS A 17 -15.97 0.06 5.68
CA LYS A 17 -16.86 -1.06 5.36
C LYS A 17 -18.32 -0.63 5.23
N SER A 18 -18.80 0.24 6.12
CA SER A 18 -20.18 0.76 6.07
C SER A 18 -20.50 1.52 4.78
N ILE A 19 -19.49 2.10 4.12
CA ILE A 19 -19.62 2.84 2.86
C ILE A 19 -19.15 2.04 1.63
N GLY A 20 -18.99 0.72 1.76
CA GLY A 20 -18.65 -0.17 0.65
C GLY A 20 -17.17 -0.19 0.25
N LEU A 21 -16.28 0.29 1.14
CA LEU A 21 -14.84 0.34 0.96
C LEU A 21 -14.11 -0.62 1.91
N HIS A 22 -12.85 -0.89 1.61
CA HIS A 22 -11.97 -1.74 2.40
C HIS A 22 -10.58 -1.13 2.43
N ARG A 23 -9.99 -1.03 3.62
CA ARG A 23 -8.60 -0.63 3.82
C ARG A 23 -7.70 -1.85 3.65
N LYS A 24 -6.79 -1.79 2.68
CA LYS A 24 -5.72 -2.75 2.52
C LYS A 24 -4.46 -2.20 3.17
N LYS A 25 -3.94 -2.94 4.16
CA LYS A 25 -2.76 -2.55 4.95
C LYS A 25 -1.50 -2.51 4.08
N ILE A 26 -0.68 -1.47 4.28
CA ILE A 26 0.64 -1.25 3.69
C ILE A 26 1.70 -1.47 4.78
N ALA A 27 2.93 -1.81 4.36
CA ALA A 27 4.04 -1.90 5.30
C ALA A 27 4.23 -0.57 6.05
N LYS A 28 4.33 -0.63 7.40
CA LYS A 28 4.54 0.53 8.28
C LYS A 28 6.01 0.98 8.28
N ASP A 29 6.46 1.47 7.13
CA ASP A 29 7.81 2.02 6.91
C ASP A 29 7.77 3.45 6.35
N GLY A 30 8.94 4.10 6.25
CA GLY A 30 9.09 5.46 5.67
C GLY A 30 8.73 5.54 4.18
N SER A 31 8.37 4.43 3.54
CA SER A 31 7.96 4.37 2.15
C SER A 31 6.47 4.08 1.96
N CYS A 32 5.66 4.11 3.03
CA CYS A 32 4.24 3.78 2.97
C CYS A 32 3.45 4.56 1.91
N LEU A 33 3.67 5.88 1.74
CA LEU A 33 3.03 6.66 0.68
C LEU A 33 3.37 6.09 -0.71
N PHE A 34 4.66 5.91 -1.02
CA PHE A 34 5.10 5.40 -2.31
C PHE A 34 4.64 3.97 -2.56
N ARG A 35 4.55 3.13 -1.52
CA ARG A 35 3.99 1.77 -1.60
C ARG A 35 2.50 1.82 -1.92
N ALA A 36 1.74 2.65 -1.22
CA ALA A 36 0.31 2.80 -1.47
C ALA A 36 0.04 3.33 -2.89
N VAL A 37 0.83 4.32 -3.34
CA VAL A 37 0.72 4.85 -4.70
C VAL A 37 1.12 3.80 -5.74
N ALA A 38 2.25 3.11 -5.56
CA ALA A 38 2.68 2.03 -6.45
C ALA A 38 1.62 0.93 -6.57
N GLU A 39 0.93 0.61 -5.46
CA GLU A 39 -0.19 -0.31 -5.52
C GLU A 39 -1.39 0.25 -6.30
N GLN A 40 -1.82 1.47 -5.99
CA GLN A 40 -3.00 2.10 -6.62
C GLN A 40 -2.81 2.37 -8.12
N VAL A 41 -1.57 2.61 -8.57
CA VAL A 41 -1.28 2.99 -9.96
C VAL A 41 -0.58 1.90 -10.77
N LEU A 42 0.24 1.04 -10.14
CA LEU A 42 1.00 -0.04 -10.80
C LEU A 42 0.58 -1.45 -10.35
N GLN A 43 -0.43 -1.56 -9.46
CA GLN A 43 -0.92 -2.84 -8.92
C GLN A 43 0.13 -3.66 -8.14
N SER A 44 1.23 -3.03 -7.72
CA SER A 44 2.27 -3.69 -6.90
C SER A 44 3.00 -2.73 -5.97
N GLN A 45 2.98 -3.04 -4.67
CA GLN A 45 3.77 -2.31 -3.67
C GLN A 45 5.27 -2.44 -3.88
N SER A 46 5.76 -3.52 -4.50
CA SER A 46 7.20 -3.75 -4.72
C SER A 46 7.84 -2.71 -5.64
N LEU A 47 7.01 -1.98 -6.42
CA LEU A 47 7.46 -0.93 -7.33
C LEU A 47 7.61 0.45 -6.64
N HIS A 48 7.48 0.54 -5.32
CA HIS A 48 7.56 1.80 -4.58
C HIS A 48 8.86 2.58 -4.80
N THR A 49 10.01 1.89 -4.91
CA THR A 49 11.30 2.54 -5.21
C THR A 49 11.31 3.21 -6.57
N LYS A 50 10.69 2.57 -7.58
CA LYS A 50 10.51 3.14 -8.92
C LYS A 50 9.59 4.37 -8.88
N VAL A 51 8.51 4.32 -8.11
CA VAL A 51 7.62 5.48 -7.93
C VAL A 51 8.36 6.64 -7.26
N ARG A 52 9.13 6.38 -6.20
CA ARG A 52 9.97 7.39 -5.52
C ARG A 52 10.97 8.03 -6.48
N ALA A 53 11.74 7.22 -7.22
CA ALA A 53 12.71 7.71 -8.19
C ALA A 53 12.06 8.59 -9.27
N LYS A 54 10.89 8.17 -9.77
CA LYS A 54 10.12 8.96 -10.74
C LYS A 54 9.60 10.27 -10.15
N CYS A 55 9.21 10.28 -8.88
CA CYS A 55 8.78 11.49 -8.18
C CYS A 55 9.92 12.51 -8.06
N VAL A 56 11.12 12.06 -7.66
CA VAL A 56 12.32 12.90 -7.57
C VAL A 56 12.69 13.48 -8.94
N GLU A 57 12.71 12.64 -9.98
CA GLU A 57 12.97 13.08 -11.36
C GLU A 57 11.94 14.11 -11.82
N PHE A 58 10.67 13.89 -11.53
CA PHE A 58 9.61 14.83 -11.88
C PHE A 58 9.76 16.18 -11.17
N LEU A 59 10.00 16.19 -9.86
CA LEU A 59 10.23 17.42 -9.11
C LEU A 59 11.43 18.18 -9.70
N LYS A 60 12.53 17.49 -9.99
CA LYS A 60 13.72 18.07 -10.61
C LYS A 60 13.42 18.74 -11.95
N CYS A 61 12.67 18.08 -12.83
CA CYS A 61 12.30 18.63 -14.14
C CYS A 61 11.30 19.78 -14.06
N ASN A 62 10.61 19.95 -12.93
CA ASN A 62 9.58 20.98 -12.73
C ASN A 62 9.96 21.94 -11.58
N ARG A 63 11.26 22.16 -11.35
CA ARG A 63 11.80 22.95 -10.23
C ARG A 63 11.07 24.28 -10.03
N GLU A 64 10.87 25.05 -11.10
CA GLU A 64 10.21 26.36 -11.06
C GLU A 64 8.79 26.32 -10.44
N SER A 65 8.10 25.19 -10.56
CA SER A 65 6.74 25.01 -10.02
C SER A 65 6.71 24.54 -8.57
N TYR A 66 7.78 23.93 -8.07
CA TYR A 66 7.80 23.25 -6.76
C TYR A 66 8.75 23.90 -5.75
N GLU A 67 9.81 24.57 -6.19
CA GLU A 67 10.86 25.10 -5.32
C GLU A 67 10.31 26.06 -4.25
N ALA A 68 9.30 26.87 -4.58
CA ALA A 68 8.68 27.80 -3.64
C ALA A 68 7.90 27.11 -2.49
N PHE A 69 7.58 25.83 -2.63
CA PHE A 69 6.86 25.03 -1.62
C PHE A 69 7.77 24.13 -0.79
N ILE A 70 9.07 24.16 -1.06
CA ILE A 70 10.07 23.34 -0.38
C ILE A 70 10.82 24.19 0.63
N GLU A 71 10.95 23.69 1.85
CA GLU A 71 11.75 24.33 2.89
C GLU A 71 13.24 23.99 2.71
N GLY A 72 14.08 25.01 2.62
CA GLY A 72 15.53 24.87 2.49
C GLY A 72 16.02 24.81 1.04
N ASP A 73 17.21 24.26 0.84
CA ASP A 73 17.78 24.10 -0.51
C ASP A 73 17.07 22.97 -1.28
N PHE A 74 16.71 23.27 -2.52
CA PHE A 74 15.95 22.36 -3.37
C PHE A 74 16.73 21.09 -3.73
N GLU A 75 18.04 21.18 -3.99
CA GLU A 75 18.84 20.01 -4.35
C GLU A 75 19.08 19.11 -3.12
N ASP A 76 19.32 19.71 -1.95
CA ASP A 76 19.39 18.98 -0.68
C ASP A 76 18.07 18.27 -0.36
N TYR A 77 16.93 18.90 -0.65
CA TYR A 77 15.62 18.29 -0.51
C TYR A 77 15.47 17.05 -1.41
N LEU A 78 15.79 17.18 -2.70
CA LEU A 78 15.73 16.06 -3.65
C LEU A 78 16.71 14.94 -3.30
N TRP A 79 17.88 15.27 -2.75
CA TRP A 79 18.84 14.29 -2.27
C TRP A 79 18.27 13.50 -1.09
N LYS A 80 17.69 14.17 -0.09
CA LYS A 80 17.04 13.52 1.06
C LYS A 80 15.83 12.68 0.64
N LEU A 81 15.03 13.15 -0.32
CA LEU A 81 13.84 12.45 -0.80
C LEU A 81 14.16 11.07 -1.42
N GLN A 82 15.40 10.84 -1.85
CA GLN A 82 15.85 9.53 -2.33
C GLN A 82 15.98 8.49 -1.21
N ASP A 83 16.20 8.91 0.03
CA ASP A 83 16.27 8.02 1.19
C ASP A 83 14.90 7.38 1.49
N PRO A 84 14.75 6.05 1.44
CA PRO A 84 13.52 5.34 1.77
C PRO A 84 12.92 5.65 3.15
N GLN A 85 13.72 6.16 4.09
CA GLN A 85 13.28 6.55 5.44
C GLN A 85 12.80 8.00 5.52
N GLN A 86 13.05 8.81 4.50
CA GLN A 86 12.62 10.20 4.46
C GLN A 86 11.10 10.29 4.41
N TRP A 87 10.56 11.13 5.30
CA TRP A 87 9.14 11.44 5.37
C TRP A 87 8.75 12.34 4.20
N VAL A 88 7.53 12.12 3.72
CA VAL A 88 6.98 12.76 2.53
C VAL A 88 5.69 13.49 2.87
N GLY A 89 5.40 14.54 2.10
CA GLY A 89 4.31 15.45 2.36
C GLY A 89 3.48 15.77 1.13
N GLU A 90 2.87 16.96 1.17
CA GLU A 90 1.92 17.43 0.17
C GLU A 90 2.59 17.68 -1.20
N VAL A 91 3.86 18.09 -1.21
CA VAL A 91 4.66 18.31 -2.44
C VAL A 91 4.73 17.01 -3.25
N GLU A 92 5.08 15.88 -2.62
CA GLU A 92 5.12 14.58 -3.30
C GLU A 92 3.74 14.14 -3.76
N ILE A 93 2.71 14.31 -2.93
CA ILE A 93 1.33 13.95 -3.28
C ILE A 93 0.87 14.72 -4.53
N ASN A 94 1.15 16.03 -4.59
CA ASN A 94 0.84 16.86 -5.74
C ASN A 94 1.60 16.41 -6.98
N ALA A 95 2.91 16.20 -6.88
CA ALA A 95 3.74 15.72 -7.98
C ALA A 95 3.23 14.38 -8.52
N LEU A 96 2.98 13.40 -7.65
CA LEU A 96 2.45 12.10 -8.02
C LEU A 96 1.08 12.20 -8.68
N ALA A 97 0.21 13.11 -8.24
CA ALA A 97 -1.09 13.33 -8.84
C ALA A 97 -0.99 13.80 -10.29
N VAL A 98 -0.12 14.78 -10.56
CA VAL A 98 0.12 15.31 -11.89
C VAL A 98 0.80 14.28 -12.80
N MET A 99 1.77 13.53 -12.27
CA MET A 99 2.50 12.48 -12.98
C MET A 99 1.59 11.35 -13.45
N TYR A 100 0.75 10.82 -12.55
CA TYR A 100 -0.12 9.68 -12.84
C TYR A 100 -1.49 10.09 -13.36
N LYS A 101 -1.79 11.40 -13.45
CA LYS A 101 -3.09 11.95 -13.84
C LYS A 101 -4.21 11.41 -12.97
N ARG A 102 -4.00 11.42 -11.64
CA ARG A 102 -4.95 10.95 -10.63
C ARG A 102 -4.99 11.88 -9.45
N ASP A 103 -6.17 12.30 -9.02
CA ASP A 103 -6.24 13.06 -7.77
C ASP A 103 -6.19 12.16 -6.54
N PHE A 104 -5.78 12.73 -5.41
CA PHE A 104 -5.61 12.02 -4.16
C PHE A 104 -6.80 12.28 -3.24
N LEU A 105 -7.51 11.20 -2.92
CA LEU A 105 -8.65 11.20 -2.01
C LEU A 105 -8.23 10.48 -0.73
N ILE A 106 -8.12 11.21 0.38
CA ILE A 106 -7.58 10.70 1.63
C ILE A 106 -8.65 10.68 2.70
N PHE A 107 -8.90 9.50 3.27
CA PHE A 107 -9.74 9.33 4.44
C PHE A 107 -8.87 9.49 5.70
N GLN A 108 -9.26 10.40 6.59
CA GLN A 108 -8.46 10.77 7.77
C GLN A 108 -9.21 10.49 9.10
N GLU A 109 -10.54 10.58 9.09
CA GLU A 109 -11.37 10.43 10.28
C GLU A 109 -12.58 9.55 10.00
N PRO A 110 -12.92 8.60 10.89
CA PRO A 110 -14.14 7.80 10.77
C PRO A 110 -15.39 8.68 10.76
N GLY A 111 -16.34 8.41 9.86
CA GLY A 111 -17.61 9.14 9.77
C GLY A 111 -17.54 10.48 9.04
N LYS A 112 -16.35 10.91 8.61
CA LYS A 112 -16.15 12.13 7.81
C LYS A 112 -15.96 11.78 6.33
N PRO A 113 -16.42 12.64 5.40
CA PRO A 113 -16.07 12.47 4.00
C PRO A 113 -14.55 12.58 3.81
N PRO A 114 -13.97 11.88 2.82
CA PRO A 114 -12.56 12.02 2.53
C PRO A 114 -12.23 13.40 1.95
N VAL A 115 -10.98 13.82 2.12
CA VAL A 115 -10.46 15.09 1.60
C VAL A 115 -9.81 14.84 0.24
N ASN A 116 -10.16 15.65 -0.77
CA ASN A 116 -9.44 15.69 -2.05
C ASN A 116 -8.29 16.69 -1.93
N ILE A 117 -7.06 16.20 -1.83
CA ILE A 117 -5.88 17.03 -1.53
C ILE A 117 -5.38 17.78 -2.78
N THR A 118 -5.59 17.24 -3.98
CA THR A 118 -4.93 17.76 -5.19
C THR A 118 -5.86 18.45 -6.16
N ASP A 119 -7.14 18.05 -6.20
CA ASP A 119 -8.24 18.71 -6.93
C ASP A 119 -7.94 19.22 -8.36
N ASN A 120 -7.14 18.47 -9.15
CA ASN A 120 -6.83 18.79 -10.54
C ASN A 120 -7.95 18.41 -11.52
N ASN A 121 -9.09 17.93 -11.01
CA ASN A 121 -10.22 17.41 -11.79
C ASN A 121 -9.84 16.23 -12.71
N PHE A 122 -8.89 15.37 -12.29
CA PHE A 122 -8.58 14.15 -13.03
C PHE A 122 -9.71 13.11 -12.90
N LYS A 123 -9.93 12.30 -13.93
CA LYS A 123 -11.00 11.26 -13.90
C LYS A 123 -10.73 10.19 -12.84
N ASP A 124 -9.51 9.70 -12.79
CA ASP A 124 -9.10 8.63 -11.89
C ASP A 124 -8.60 9.21 -10.56
N LYS A 125 -8.73 8.42 -9.49
CA LYS A 125 -8.34 8.81 -8.13
C LYS A 125 -7.47 7.75 -7.47
N VAL A 126 -6.44 8.17 -6.75
CA VAL A 126 -5.73 7.36 -5.75
C VAL A 126 -6.48 7.51 -4.43
N ARG A 127 -6.90 6.41 -3.82
CA ARG A 127 -7.65 6.43 -2.55
C ARG A 127 -6.79 5.90 -1.43
N LEU A 128 -6.53 6.75 -0.43
CA LEU A 128 -5.68 6.43 0.70
C LEU A 128 -6.44 6.58 2.02
N CYS A 129 -5.98 5.87 3.04
CA CYS A 129 -6.36 6.09 4.43
C CYS A 129 -5.14 6.58 5.19
N PHE A 130 -5.25 7.70 5.90
CA PHE A 130 -4.19 8.25 6.73
C PHE A 130 -4.48 7.99 8.20
N LEU A 131 -3.58 7.26 8.87
CA LEU A 131 -3.76 6.78 10.23
C LEU A 131 -2.54 7.13 11.09
N ASN A 132 -2.77 7.28 12.39
CA ASN A 132 -1.76 7.45 13.44
C ASN A 132 -0.78 8.63 13.20
N GLY A 133 -1.17 9.60 12.36
CA GLY A 133 -0.40 10.80 12.06
C GLY A 133 0.80 10.60 11.14
N ASN A 134 1.04 9.39 10.62
CA ASN A 134 2.22 9.14 9.79
C ASN A 134 2.11 7.98 8.79
N HIS A 135 0.97 7.28 8.72
CA HIS A 135 0.87 6.06 7.93
C HIS A 135 -0.22 6.13 6.87
N TYR A 136 0.12 5.73 5.65
CA TYR A 136 -0.80 5.63 4.53
C TYR A 136 -1.09 4.17 4.17
N ASP A 137 -2.38 3.84 4.14
CA ASP A 137 -2.90 2.59 3.60
C ASP A 137 -3.66 2.81 2.30
N SER A 138 -3.80 1.75 1.50
CA SER A 138 -4.62 1.80 0.28
C SER A 138 -6.08 1.52 0.59
N VAL A 139 -6.99 2.20 -0.11
CA VAL A 139 -8.43 1.98 0.02
C VAL A 139 -9.02 1.50 -1.30
N TYR A 140 -9.79 0.41 -1.26
CA TYR A 140 -10.45 -0.17 -2.42
C TYR A 140 -11.95 -0.32 -2.22
N PRO A 141 -12.75 -0.31 -3.29
CA PRO A 141 -14.11 -0.85 -3.24
C PRO A 141 -14.09 -2.32 -2.81
N ILE A 142 -15.05 -2.73 -1.99
CA ILE A 142 -15.18 -4.13 -1.55
C ILE A 142 -15.28 -5.10 -2.75
N SER A 143 -15.89 -4.66 -3.87
CA SER A 143 -15.95 -5.45 -5.10
C SER A 143 -14.58 -5.79 -5.68
N HIS A 144 -13.60 -4.89 -5.57
CA HIS A 144 -12.22 -5.16 -5.99
C HIS A 144 -11.65 -6.33 -5.20
N ILE A 145 -11.83 -6.33 -3.88
CA ILE A 145 -11.32 -7.39 -2.98
C ILE A 145 -11.97 -8.73 -3.29
N LYS A 146 -13.28 -8.75 -3.52
CA LYS A 146 -14.00 -9.98 -3.93
C LYS A 146 -13.49 -10.53 -5.26
N ASN A 147 -13.29 -9.67 -6.24
CA ASN A 147 -12.75 -10.07 -7.54
C ASN A 147 -11.32 -10.60 -7.43
N ALA A 148 -10.47 -9.94 -6.64
CA ALA A 148 -9.10 -10.38 -6.38
C ALA A 148 -9.08 -11.76 -5.72
N ALA A 149 -9.94 -12.01 -4.73
CA ALA A 149 -10.07 -13.32 -4.08
C ALA A 149 -10.51 -14.42 -5.06
N LEU A 150 -11.44 -14.13 -5.97
CA LEU A 150 -11.86 -15.07 -7.03
C LEU A 150 -10.73 -15.34 -8.02
N CYS A 151 -10.03 -14.31 -8.49
CA CYS A 151 -8.87 -14.48 -9.36
C CYS A 151 -7.78 -15.32 -8.68
N GLN A 152 -7.54 -15.07 -7.39
CA GLN A 152 -6.57 -15.82 -6.60
C GLN A 152 -6.97 -17.29 -6.44
N SER A 153 -8.25 -17.60 -6.22
CA SER A 153 -8.70 -18.99 -6.13
C SER A 153 -8.50 -19.75 -7.45
N ILE A 154 -8.82 -19.12 -8.58
CA ILE A 154 -8.60 -19.70 -9.91
C ILE A 154 -7.10 -19.91 -10.15
N LEU A 155 -6.28 -18.91 -9.84
CA LEU A 155 -4.82 -18.99 -10.03
C LEU A 155 -4.20 -20.12 -9.22
N TYR A 156 -4.59 -20.28 -7.96
CA TYR A 156 -4.06 -21.34 -7.11
C TYR A 156 -4.56 -22.72 -7.51
N GLU A 157 -5.80 -22.85 -7.97
CA GLU A 157 -6.27 -24.10 -8.56
C GLU A 157 -5.40 -24.49 -9.77
N LEU A 158 -5.17 -23.56 -10.70
CA LEU A 158 -4.33 -23.81 -11.88
C LEU A 158 -2.87 -24.13 -11.51
N LEU A 159 -2.29 -23.43 -10.55
CA LEU A 159 -0.91 -23.66 -10.12
C LEU A 159 -0.75 -25.01 -9.43
N TYR A 160 -1.59 -25.31 -8.45
CA TYR A 160 -1.42 -26.53 -7.66
C TYR A 160 -1.83 -27.79 -8.42
N ASP A 161 -2.95 -27.76 -9.14
CA ASP A 161 -3.44 -28.92 -9.90
C ASP A 161 -2.73 -29.02 -11.25
N GLY A 162 -2.70 -27.91 -12.02
CA GLY A 162 -2.26 -27.92 -13.42
C GLY A 162 -0.76 -27.77 -13.66
N VAL A 163 0.01 -27.23 -12.70
CA VAL A 163 1.46 -27.03 -12.86
C VAL A 163 2.26 -27.92 -11.92
N PHE A 164 1.95 -27.85 -10.62
CA PHE A 164 2.69 -28.59 -9.60
C PHE A 164 2.21 -30.03 -9.40
N ASN A 165 1.03 -30.39 -9.94
CA ASN A 165 0.39 -31.70 -9.75
C ASN A 165 0.36 -32.11 -8.27
N VAL A 166 0.04 -31.16 -7.39
CA VAL A 166 -0.07 -31.40 -5.95
C VAL A 166 -1.17 -32.43 -5.72
N ASP A 167 -0.85 -33.50 -4.99
CA ASP A 167 -1.84 -34.51 -4.63
C ASP A 167 -3.01 -33.85 -3.88
N ARG A 168 -4.22 -33.99 -4.41
CA ARG A 168 -5.42 -33.40 -3.80
C ARG A 168 -5.67 -33.92 -2.38
N GLY A 169 -5.19 -35.13 -2.06
CA GLY A 169 -5.19 -35.67 -0.69
C GLY A 169 -4.40 -34.80 0.30
N SER A 170 -3.33 -34.15 -0.15
CA SER A 170 -2.51 -33.25 0.68
C SER A 170 -3.14 -31.89 0.93
N LEU A 171 -4.13 -31.48 0.12
CA LEU A 171 -4.85 -30.20 0.25
C LEU A 171 -6.09 -30.29 1.17
N GLY A 172 -6.50 -31.51 1.53
CA GLY A 172 -7.66 -31.77 2.42
C GLY A 172 -7.68 -30.97 3.73
N PRO A 173 -6.55 -30.74 4.43
CA PRO A 173 -6.51 -29.91 5.64
C PRO A 173 -6.86 -28.43 5.41
N CYS A 174 -6.64 -27.91 4.19
CA CYS A 174 -6.85 -26.51 3.83
C CYS A 174 -8.25 -26.24 3.26
N GLN A 175 -8.95 -27.26 2.79
CA GLN A 175 -10.32 -27.16 2.29
C GLN A 175 -11.31 -27.08 3.46
N ARG A 176 -11.44 -25.90 4.07
CA ARG A 176 -12.59 -25.60 4.91
C ARG A 176 -13.81 -25.43 4.01
N THR A 177 -14.82 -26.28 4.18
CA THR A 177 -16.15 -26.05 3.60
C THR A 177 -16.69 -24.72 4.14
N GLY A 178 -16.90 -23.75 3.26
CA GLY A 178 -17.34 -22.41 3.63
C GLY A 178 -18.66 -22.47 4.40
N ARG A 179 -18.68 -21.97 5.64
CA ARG A 179 -19.93 -21.65 6.33
C ARG A 179 -20.42 -20.31 5.80
N ALA A 180 -21.73 -20.19 5.58
CA ALA A 180 -22.37 -18.97 5.04
C ALA A 180 -22.14 -17.69 5.89
N SER A 181 -21.55 -17.82 7.08
CA SER A 181 -21.26 -16.73 8.03
C SER A 181 -19.84 -16.18 8.00
N ASP A 182 -18.91 -16.80 7.25
CA ASP A 182 -17.50 -16.39 7.25
C ASP A 182 -17.29 -15.22 6.28
N PHE A 183 -17.75 -14.04 6.69
CA PHE A 183 -17.30 -12.80 6.09
C PHE A 183 -15.80 -12.67 6.30
N LEU A 184 -15.07 -12.34 5.23
CA LEU A 184 -13.62 -12.12 5.19
C LEU A 184 -13.16 -11.15 6.31
N SER A 185 -12.94 -11.67 7.51
CA SER A 185 -12.26 -11.00 8.59
C SER A 185 -10.78 -11.35 8.47
N ASP A 186 -9.99 -10.36 8.04
CA ASP A 186 -8.55 -10.45 7.84
C ASP A 186 -7.78 -10.74 9.15
N ASP A 187 -8.47 -10.71 10.29
CA ASP A 187 -7.89 -10.83 11.63
C ASP A 187 -7.41 -12.24 12.00
N ASN A 188 -7.60 -13.24 11.14
CA ASN A 188 -7.27 -14.64 11.46
C ASN A 188 -6.29 -15.32 10.50
N MET A 189 -5.67 -14.57 9.57
CA MET A 189 -4.52 -15.08 8.83
C MET A 189 -3.27 -14.97 9.72
N ALA A 190 -2.61 -16.10 9.97
CA ALA A 190 -1.29 -16.08 10.61
C ALA A 190 -0.34 -15.24 9.75
N ALA A 191 0.43 -14.35 10.39
CA ALA A 191 1.43 -13.55 9.69
C ALA A 191 2.38 -14.50 8.95
N CYS A 192 2.49 -14.31 7.63
CA CYS A 192 3.47 -15.04 6.84
C CYS A 192 4.86 -14.59 7.30
N ALA A 193 5.63 -15.48 7.92
CA ALA A 193 7.02 -15.20 8.24
C ALA A 193 7.76 -15.01 6.90
N SER A 194 8.17 -13.78 6.60
CA SER A 194 9.10 -13.50 5.50
C SER A 194 10.35 -14.33 5.74
N SER A 195 10.74 -15.15 4.76
CA SER A 195 12.01 -15.89 4.79
C SER A 195 13.15 -14.93 4.41
N ASP A 196 13.55 -14.06 5.34
CA ASP A 196 14.73 -13.20 5.23
C ASP A 196 15.94 -13.79 6.00
N GLU A 197 16.18 -15.10 5.86
CA GLU A 197 17.35 -15.76 6.44
C GLU A 197 18.11 -16.52 5.35
N SER A 198 18.66 -15.78 4.40
CA SER A 198 19.61 -16.32 3.42
C SER A 198 20.53 -15.19 2.96
N ASP A 199 21.49 -14.81 3.82
CA ASP A 199 22.79 -14.24 3.42
C ASP A 199 23.67 -14.02 4.65
N GLN A 200 24.13 -15.10 5.29
CA GLN A 200 25.34 -15.08 6.11
C GLN A 200 26.08 -16.39 5.89
N ASP A 201 26.98 -16.43 4.91
CA ASP A 201 28.16 -17.30 4.93
C ASP A 201 29.15 -16.87 3.84
N ALA A 202 30.14 -16.05 4.21
CA ALA A 202 31.47 -16.03 3.61
C ALA A 202 32.41 -15.10 4.39
N ALA A 203 32.98 -15.59 5.48
CA ALA A 203 34.24 -15.07 6.01
C ALA A 203 35.07 -16.23 6.58
N GLU A 204 35.87 -16.86 5.73
CA GLU A 204 36.96 -17.75 6.16
C GLU A 204 38.05 -16.93 6.87
N PRO A 205 38.63 -17.43 7.98
CA PRO A 205 39.82 -16.83 8.58
C PRO A 205 41.09 -17.36 7.89
N LEU A 206 41.87 -16.45 7.33
CA LEU A 206 43.25 -16.72 6.89
C LEU A 206 44.12 -17.09 8.09
N ARG A 207 44.89 -18.18 7.92
CA ARG A 207 46.06 -18.53 8.76
C ARG A 207 47.25 -17.63 8.46
#